data_AF-A0A9D7VH81-F1
#
_entry.id   AF-A0A9D7VH81-F1
#
_cell.length_a   1.000
_cell.length_b   1.000
_cell.length_c   1.000
_cell.angle_alpha   90.00
_cell.angle_beta   90.00
_cell.angle_gamma   90.00
#
_symmetry.space_group_name_H-M   'P 1'
#
loop_
_entity.id
_entity.type
_entity.pdbx_description
1 polymer ?
#
loop_
_entity_poly.entity_id
_entity_poly.type
_entity_poly.pdbx_seq_one_letter_code
_entity_poly.pdbx_strand_id
1 'polypeptide(L)' 'MITLSFLLPLLSVFSTNLFTSAGNLHHSTSIPWIDDASECEDTGRDWRDRKCWDNEHSPMF' A
#
# COMPACT_ATOMS: atom_id res chain seq x y z
N MET A 1 39.41 42.84 0.12
CA MET A 1 39.25 41.65 0.98
C MET A 1 37.78 41.30 0.97
N ILE A 2 37.35 40.60 -0.09
CA ILE A 2 35.99 40.09 -0.20
C ILE A 2 35.92 38.97 0.82
N THR A 3 35.01 39.14 1.75
CA THR A 3 34.86 38.39 2.97
C THR A 3 34.72 36.90 2.68
N LEU A 4 35.27 36.12 3.60
CA LEU A 4 35.19 34.67 3.80
C LEU A 4 33.72 34.21 3.94
N SER A 5 32.90 34.48 2.93
CA SER A 5 31.44 34.27 2.94
C SER A 5 30.99 33.30 1.84
N PHE A 6 31.95 32.67 1.12
CA PHE A 6 31.70 31.79 -0.02
C PHE A 6 32.02 30.30 0.27
N LEU A 7 31.97 29.85 1.53
CA LEU A 7 32.31 28.45 1.86
C LEU A 7 31.21 27.64 2.56
N LEU A 8 30.06 28.21 2.89
CA LEU A 8 28.96 27.48 3.54
C LEU A 8 27.65 28.08 3.03
N PRO A 9 26.71 27.35 2.38
CA PRO A 9 26.49 25.91 2.50
C PRO A 9 26.25 25.23 1.13
N LEU A 10 27.24 24.50 0.61
CA LEU A 10 27.04 23.54 -0.49
C LEU A 10 26.39 22.22 -0.02
N LEU A 11 25.76 22.21 1.16
CA LEU A 11 25.28 21.00 1.82
C LEU A 11 23.84 21.12 2.34
N SER A 12 22.96 21.69 1.53
CA SER A 12 21.52 21.71 1.76
C SER A 12 20.92 21.76 0.36
N VAL A 13 20.17 20.81 -0.16
CA VAL A 13 19.20 19.85 0.37
C VAL A 13 19.35 18.64 -0.58
N PHE A 14 19.07 17.41 -0.20
CA PHE A 14 17.84 16.73 -0.62
C PHE A 14 17.85 15.42 0.17
N SER A 15 17.28 15.46 1.37
CA SER A 15 16.86 14.23 2.05
C SER A 15 15.82 13.58 1.16
N THR A 16 16.22 12.55 0.41
CA THR A 16 15.26 11.67 -0.26
C THR A 16 14.47 10.98 0.84
N ASN A 17 13.26 11.47 1.09
CA ASN A 17 12.29 10.71 1.85
C ASN A 17 12.03 9.44 1.04
N LEU A 18 12.70 8.34 1.41
CA LEU A 18 12.33 7.02 0.96
C LEU A 18 11.00 6.71 1.64
N PHE A 19 9.91 7.19 1.05
CA PHE A 19 8.58 6.68 1.33
C PHE A 19 8.55 5.28 0.72
N THR A 20 9.18 4.30 1.37
CA THR A 20 8.67 2.94 1.29
C THR A 20 7.29 3.04 1.90
N SER A 21 6.28 3.17 1.03
CA SER A 21 4.95 2.70 1.36
C SER A 21 5.18 1.26 1.80
N ALA A 22 5.21 1.05 3.12
CA ALA A 22 4.85 -0.23 3.69
C ALA A 22 3.40 -0.38 3.26
N GLY A 23 3.21 -0.82 2.01
CA GLY A 23 1.90 -1.07 1.46
C GLY A 23 1.24 -1.94 2.50
N ASN A 24 0.12 -1.47 3.04
CA ASN A 24 -0.77 -2.36 3.77
C ASN A 24 -0.91 -3.56 2.84
N LEU A 25 -0.22 -4.66 3.19
CA LEU A 25 -0.16 -5.87 2.40
C LEU A 25 -1.54 -6.48 2.59
N HIS A 26 -2.58 -5.88 2.02
CA HIS A 26 -3.93 -6.41 2.06
C HIS A 26 -3.81 -7.84 1.57
N HIS A 27 -4.00 -8.79 2.48
CA HIS A 27 -3.89 -10.19 2.17
C HIS A 27 -5.27 -10.65 1.76
N SER A 28 -5.43 -10.85 0.45
CA SER A 28 -6.63 -11.44 -0.08
C SER A 28 -6.83 -12.82 0.52
N THR A 29 -7.99 -13.06 1.14
CA THR A 29 -8.41 -14.37 1.64
C THR A 29 -9.67 -14.82 0.92
N SER A 30 -9.80 -16.12 0.66
CA SER A 30 -11.02 -16.65 0.06
C SER A 30 -12.08 -16.89 1.13
N ILE A 31 -13.32 -16.48 0.89
CA ILE A 31 -14.46 -16.74 1.78
C ILE A 31 -15.04 -18.14 1.47
N PRO A 32 -14.93 -19.11 2.40
CA PRO A 32 -15.23 -20.51 2.09
C PRO A 32 -16.73 -20.84 2.06
N TRP A 33 -17.60 -19.96 2.55
CA TRP A 33 -19.05 -20.18 2.59
C TRP A 33 -19.83 -19.43 1.50
N ILE A 34 -19.15 -18.65 0.64
CA ILE A 34 -19.77 -17.99 -0.52
C ILE A 34 -19.27 -18.70 -1.78
N ASP A 35 -20.15 -19.49 -2.39
CA ASP A 35 -19.89 -20.26 -3.61
C ASP A 35 -20.69 -19.77 -4.83
N ASP A 36 -21.43 -18.67 -4.67
CA ASP A 36 -22.13 -17.95 -5.74
C ASP A 36 -21.42 -16.64 -6.11
N ALA A 37 -21.33 -16.37 -7.41
CA ALA A 37 -20.66 -15.19 -7.93
C ALA A 37 -21.46 -13.91 -7.64
N SER A 38 -22.77 -13.96 -7.79
CA SER A 38 -23.65 -12.79 -7.56
C SER A 38 -23.68 -12.42 -6.08
N GLU A 39 -23.78 -13.41 -5.19
CA GLU A 39 -23.66 -13.18 -3.74
C GLU A 39 -22.33 -12.53 -3.37
N CYS A 40 -21.21 -12.97 -3.96
CA CYS A 40 -19.91 -12.37 -3.71
C CYS A 40 -19.86 -10.89 -4.15
N GLU A 41 -20.29 -10.62 -5.39
CA GLU A 41 -20.24 -9.28 -5.98
C GLU A 41 -21.22 -8.31 -5.27
N ASP A 42 -22.37 -8.80 -4.79
CA ASP A 42 -23.33 -8.02 -4.01
C ASP A 42 -22.74 -7.52 -2.68
N THR A 43 -21.71 -8.19 -2.15
CA THR A 43 -20.96 -7.74 -0.97
C THR A 43 -19.82 -6.77 -1.27
N GLY A 44 -19.61 -6.42 -2.55
CA GLY A 44 -18.51 -5.55 -3.00
C GLY A 44 -17.16 -6.25 -3.02
N ARG A 45 -17.15 -7.58 -3.13
CA ARG A 45 -15.95 -8.43 -3.14
C ARG A 45 -15.65 -8.96 -4.53
N ASP A 46 -14.43 -9.47 -4.72
CA ASP A 46 -13.98 -9.94 -6.02
C ASP A 46 -14.29 -11.43 -6.22
N TRP A 47 -15.02 -11.77 -7.27
CA TRP A 47 -15.16 -13.15 -7.71
C TRP A 47 -14.01 -13.55 -8.65
N ARG A 48 -13.22 -14.56 -8.27
CA ARG A 48 -12.09 -15.06 -9.08
C ARG A 48 -11.78 -16.52 -8.77
N ASP A 49 -11.47 -17.30 -9.80
CA ASP A 49 -11.10 -18.72 -9.67
C ASP A 49 -12.16 -19.59 -8.98
N ARG A 50 -13.44 -19.26 -9.22
CA ARG A 50 -14.62 -19.87 -8.55
C ARG A 50 -14.61 -19.73 -7.03
N LYS A 51 -14.09 -18.60 -6.54
CA LYS A 51 -14.04 -18.25 -5.12
C LYS A 51 -14.34 -16.76 -4.96
N CYS A 52 -14.94 -16.43 -3.83
CA CYS A 52 -15.07 -15.05 -3.40
C CYS A 52 -13.83 -14.61 -2.63
N TRP A 53 -13.21 -13.51 -3.02
CA TRP A 53 -11.99 -12.96 -2.41
C TRP A 53 -12.27 -11.70 -1.62
N ASP A 54 -11.82 -11.72 -0.36
CA ASP A 54 -11.85 -10.59 0.56
C ASP A 54 -10.48 -9.93 0.62
N ASN A 55 -10.39 -8.69 0.15
CA ASN A 55 -9.16 -7.89 0.13
C ASN A 55 -9.04 -6.92 1.32
N GLU A 56 -9.94 -6.94 2.29
CA GLU A 56 -9.98 -5.94 3.37
C GLU A 56 -9.13 -6.33 4.59
N HIS A 57 -8.58 -7.54 4.60
CA HIS A 57 -7.79 -8.05 5.72
C HIS A 57 -6.34 -7.58 5.68
N SER A 58 -5.91 -6.93 6.77
CA SER A 58 -4.50 -6.66 7.02
C SER A 58 -3.85 -7.91 7.64
N PRO A 59 -2.59 -8.26 7.34
CA PRO A 59 -1.86 -9.30 8.06
C PRO A 59 -1.78 -9.05 9.55
N MET A 60 -1.99 -7.80 9.94
CA MET A 60 -1.82 -7.30 11.30
C MET A 60 -3.11 -7.38 12.14
N PHE A 61 -4.28 -7.66 11.55
CA PHE A 61 -5.53 -7.95 12.29
C PHE A 61 -6.60 -8.59 11.39
#